data_AF-A0A096AM87-F1
#
_entry.id   AF-A0A096AM87-F1
#
_cell.length_a   1.000
_cell.length_b   1.000
_cell.length_c   1.000
_cell.angle_alpha   90.00
_cell.angle_beta   90.00
_cell.angle_gamma   90.00
#
_symmetry.space_group_name_H-M   'P 1'
#
loop_
_entity.id
_entity.type
_entity.pdbx_description
1 polymer ?
#
loop_
_entity_poly.entity_id
_entity_poly.type
_entity_poly.pdbx_seq_one_letter_code
_entity_poly.pdbx_strand_id
1 'polypeptide(L)'
;MRIFYDKQGNYQLYKEWQDEVVRDEPEDFKFAEVEKLPDNSINTRFIDGAFVEIEEEKPSLLEQKKQKIAQIKAKYNDKFNAYENALLRARLDDNDSQVKKLQELYRADKLKMVAEIKGA
;
A
#
# COMPACT_ATOMS: atom_id res chain seq x y z
N MET A 1 10.81 -33.04 -2.89
CA MET A 1 11.51 -31.77 -2.59
C MET A 1 11.12 -31.31 -1.21
N ARG A 2 11.99 -30.61 -0.47
CA ARG A 2 11.70 -30.17 0.90
C ARG A 2 11.32 -28.69 0.90
N ILE A 3 10.24 -28.36 1.60
CA ILE A 3 9.80 -26.98 1.85
C ILE A 3 9.92 -26.67 3.34
N PHE A 4 10.18 -25.41 3.64
CA PHE A 4 10.10 -24.79 4.95
C PHE A 4 8.83 -23.94 4.97
N TYR A 5 8.01 -24.10 6.00
CA TYR A 5 6.77 -23.34 6.14
C TYR A 5 6.52 -22.90 7.58
N ASP A 6 5.81 -21.79 7.73
CA ASP A 6 5.44 -21.24 9.03
C ASP A 6 4.05 -21.73 9.50
N LYS A 7 3.67 -21.39 10.73
CA LYS A 7 2.35 -21.73 11.30
C LYS A 7 1.16 -21.16 10.51
N GLN A 8 1.38 -20.15 9.67
CA GLN A 8 0.34 -19.56 8.80
C GLN A 8 0.27 -20.28 7.44
N GLY A 9 1.18 -21.21 7.17
CA GLY A 9 1.29 -21.94 5.92
C GLY A 9 2.06 -21.19 4.83
N ASN A 10 2.74 -20.07 5.15
CA ASN A 10 3.63 -19.44 4.17
C ASN A 10 4.84 -20.36 3.99
N TYR A 11 5.16 -20.71 2.75
CA TYR A 11 6.21 -21.68 2.45
C TYR A 11 7.28 -21.13 1.51
N GLN A 12 8.47 -21.72 1.62
CA GLN A 12 9.59 -21.52 0.70
C GLN A 12 10.36 -22.82 0.52
N LEU A 13 11.20 -22.88 -0.51
CA LEU A 13 12.12 -24.00 -0.69
C LEU A 13 13.12 -24.07 0.47
N TYR A 14 13.42 -25.29 0.88
CA TYR A 14 14.37 -25.59 1.94
C TYR A 14 15.76 -24.98 1.69
N LYS A 15 16.39 -24.49 2.76
CA LYS A 15 17.77 -24.00 2.83
C LYS A 15 18.39 -24.48 4.15
N GLU A 16 19.68 -24.81 4.14
CA GLU A 16 20.38 -25.43 5.29
C GLU A 16 20.32 -24.61 6.59
N TRP A 17 20.35 -23.27 6.50
CA TRP A 17 20.24 -22.41 7.69
C TRP A 17 18.88 -22.50 8.41
N GLN A 18 17.85 -23.04 7.75
CA GLN A 18 16.52 -23.18 8.34
C GLN A 18 16.45 -24.32 9.37
N ASP A 19 17.39 -25.28 9.36
CA ASP A 19 17.41 -26.33 10.38
C ASP A 19 17.68 -25.74 11.78
N GLU A 20 18.46 -24.66 11.88
CA GLU A 20 18.64 -23.93 13.14
C GLU A 20 17.34 -23.25 13.57
N VAL A 21 16.63 -22.61 12.64
CA VAL A 21 15.35 -21.93 12.91
C VAL A 21 14.28 -22.91 13.39
N VAL A 22 14.13 -24.06 12.73
CA VAL A 22 13.14 -25.08 13.16
C VAL A 22 13.55 -25.73 14.48
N ARG A 23 14.85 -25.85 14.78
CA ARG A 23 15.31 -26.35 16.08
C ARG A 23 15.00 -25.37 17.20
N ASP A 24 15.19 -24.08 16.96
CA ASP A 24 15.02 -23.03 17.96
C ASP A 24 13.53 -22.64 18.12
N GLU A 25 12.74 -22.73 17.05
CA GLU A 25 11.31 -22.37 17.00
C GLU A 25 10.43 -23.46 16.30
N PRO A 26 10.38 -24.69 16.82
CA PRO A 26 9.70 -25.83 16.17
C PRO A 26 8.17 -25.72 16.13
N GLU A 27 7.58 -24.86 16.98
CA GLU A 27 6.14 -24.63 17.00
C GLU A 27 5.69 -23.71 15.85
N ASP A 28 6.55 -22.75 15.48
CA ASP A 28 6.28 -21.75 14.45
C ASP A 28 6.74 -22.18 13.07
N PHE A 29 7.78 -22.99 12.97
CA PHE A 29 8.39 -23.39 11.69
C PHE A 29 8.55 -24.89 11.56
N LYS A 30 8.25 -25.41 10.36
CA LYS A 30 8.26 -26.85 10.08
C LYS A 30 8.78 -27.13 8.67
N PHE A 31 9.12 -28.39 8.45
CA PHE A 31 9.49 -28.90 7.14
C PHE A 31 8.46 -29.89 6.63
N ALA A 32 8.25 -29.89 5.32
CA ALA A 32 7.47 -30.91 4.64
C ALA A 32 8.17 -31.36 3.35
N GLU A 33 8.03 -32.64 3.02
CA GLU A 33 8.41 -33.15 1.71
C GLU A 33 7.19 -33.12 0.78
N VAL A 34 7.35 -32.46 -0.37
CA VAL A 34 6.32 -32.33 -1.39
C VAL A 34 6.84 -32.82 -2.73
N GLU A 35 5.95 -33.30 -3.60
CA GLU A 35 6.33 -33.79 -4.94
C GLU A 35 6.65 -32.63 -5.89
N LYS A 36 5.81 -31.59 -5.88
CA LYS A 36 5.92 -30.42 -6.75
C LYS A 36 5.34 -29.19 -6.06
N LEU A 37 5.89 -28.01 -6.36
CA LEU A 37 5.26 -26.73 -6.03
C LEU A 37 4.14 -26.39 -7.03
N PRO A 38 3.08 -25.69 -6.60
CA PRO A 38 2.05 -25.21 -7.51
C PRO A 38 2.62 -24.19 -8.51
N ASP A 39 2.29 -24.36 -9.80
CA ASP A 39 2.85 -23.55 -10.90
C ASP A 39 2.38 -22.08 -10.87
N ASN A 40 1.26 -21.75 -10.20
CA ASN A 40 0.67 -20.41 -10.08
C ASN A 40 0.58 -19.93 -8.61
N SER A 41 1.69 -19.97 -7.90
CA SER A 41 1.80 -19.83 -6.43
C SER A 41 1.72 -18.40 -5.86
N ILE A 42 1.09 -17.44 -6.55
CA ILE A 42 1.04 -16.06 -6.05
C ILE A 42 0.22 -15.97 -4.75
N ASN A 43 -0.77 -16.86 -4.55
CA ASN A 43 -1.60 -16.91 -3.35
C ASN A 43 -1.88 -18.35 -2.91
N THR A 44 -0.86 -19.09 -2.52
CA THR A 44 -1.01 -20.46 -2.03
C THR A 44 -0.32 -20.61 -0.68
N ARG A 45 -0.96 -21.33 0.25
CA ARG A 45 -0.41 -21.69 1.57
C ARG A 45 -0.33 -23.19 1.73
N PHE A 46 0.65 -23.68 2.48
CA PHE A 46 0.80 -25.10 2.83
C PHE A 46 0.18 -25.34 4.20
N ILE A 47 -1.02 -25.92 4.24
CA ILE A 47 -1.81 -26.15 5.45
C ILE A 47 -2.21 -27.63 5.48
N ASP A 48 -1.99 -28.29 6.63
CA ASP A 48 -2.37 -29.70 6.85
C ASP A 48 -1.88 -30.68 5.77
N GLY A 49 -0.69 -30.45 5.22
CA GLY A 49 -0.08 -31.31 4.21
C GLY A 49 -0.53 -31.03 2.76
N ALA A 50 -1.34 -29.99 2.53
CA ALA A 50 -1.85 -29.63 1.22
C ALA A 50 -1.59 -28.16 0.87
N PHE A 51 -1.45 -27.88 -0.43
CA PHE A 51 -1.43 -26.53 -0.96
C PHE A 51 -2.85 -26.01 -1.12
N VAL A 52 -3.20 -24.96 -0.37
CA VAL A 52 -4.50 -24.30 -0.37
C VAL A 52 -4.37 -22.94 -1.03
N GLU A 53 -5.16 -22.69 -2.07
CA GLU A 53 -5.29 -21.36 -2.66
C GLU A 53 -6.06 -20.46 -1.69
N ILE A 54 -5.46 -19.32 -1.36
CA ILE A 54 -6.10 -18.29 -0.56
C ILE A 54 -6.59 -17.21 -1.53
N GLU A 55 -7.87 -16.88 -1.46
CA GLU A 55 -8.37 -15.69 -2.13
C GLU A 55 -7.69 -14.48 -1.50
N GLU A 56 -6.89 -13.75 -2.28
CA GLU A 56 -6.38 -12.45 -1.88
C GLU A 56 -7.59 -11.56 -1.56
N GLU A 57 -7.71 -11.10 -0.32
CA GLU A 57 -8.78 -10.19 0.09
C GLU A 57 -8.68 -8.94 -0.79
N LYS A 58 -9.46 -8.90 -1.87
CA LYS A 58 -9.55 -7.72 -2.72
C LYS A 58 -9.88 -6.56 -1.80
N PRO A 59 -9.15 -5.43 -1.88
CA PRO A 59 -9.42 -4.29 -1.01
C PRO A 59 -10.89 -3.98 -1.11
N SER A 60 -11.53 -3.87 0.04
CA SER A 60 -12.95 -3.58 0.14
C SER A 60 -13.28 -2.33 -0.71
N LEU A 61 -14.52 -2.18 -1.17
CA LEU A 61 -14.94 -0.96 -1.88
C LEU A 61 -14.59 0.31 -1.09
N LEU A 62 -14.58 0.22 0.25
CA LEU A 62 -14.16 1.27 1.14
C LEU A 62 -12.65 1.59 1.03
N GLU A 63 -11.80 0.57 0.98
CA GLU A 63 -10.35 0.74 0.83
C GLU A 63 -9.97 1.27 -0.54
N GLN A 64 -10.62 0.78 -1.60
CA GLN A 64 -10.43 1.31 -2.95
C GLN A 64 -10.80 2.80 -3.02
N LYS A 65 -11.91 3.20 -2.38
CA LYS A 65 -12.29 4.61 -2.25
C LYS A 65 -11.26 5.42 -1.48
N LYS A 66 -10.77 4.91 -0.34
CA LYS A 66 -9.71 5.59 0.43
C LYS A 66 -8.43 5.79 -0.39
N GLN A 67 -8.01 4.78 -1.14
CA GLN A 67 -6.86 4.87 -2.03
C GLN A 67 -7.06 5.92 -3.14
N LYS A 68 -8.22 5.93 -3.80
CA LYS A 68 -8.54 6.96 -4.81
C LYS A 68 -8.53 8.37 -4.21
N ILE A 69 -9.14 8.57 -3.04
CA ILE A 69 -9.14 9.85 -2.34
C ILE A 69 -7.70 10.28 -1.98
N ALA A 70 -6.86 9.36 -1.52
CA ALA A 70 -5.46 9.64 -1.22
C ALA A 70 -4.67 10.04 -2.48
N GLN A 71 -4.89 9.36 -3.61
CA GLN A 71 -4.29 9.72 -4.90
C GLN A 71 -4.72 11.11 -5.38
N ILE A 72 -6.02 11.43 -5.25
CA ILE A 72 -6.52 12.77 -5.60
C ILE A 72 -5.85 13.82 -4.71
N LYS A 73 -5.76 13.61 -3.39
CA LYS A 73 -5.07 14.55 -2.50
C LYS A 73 -3.59 14.71 -2.88
N ALA A 74 -2.89 13.62 -3.18
CA ALA A 74 -1.48 13.65 -3.58
C ALA A 74 -1.27 14.46 -4.87
N LYS A 75 -2.12 14.26 -5.89
CA LYS A 75 -2.10 15.02 -7.15
C LYS A 75 -2.16 16.54 -6.94
N TYR A 76 -2.90 17.00 -5.93
CA TYR A 76 -3.06 18.43 -5.64
C TYR A 76 -2.03 18.98 -4.65
N ASN A 77 -1.28 18.13 -3.97
CA ASN A 77 -0.37 18.51 -2.89
C ASN A 77 0.71 19.50 -3.36
N ASP A 78 1.41 19.18 -4.46
CA ASP A 78 2.47 20.06 -5.00
C ASP A 78 1.92 21.43 -5.42
N LYS A 79 0.70 21.45 -5.96
CA LYS A 79 0.02 22.67 -6.39
C LYS A 79 -0.35 23.55 -5.19
N PHE A 80 -0.85 22.97 -4.10
CA PHE A 80 -1.15 23.72 -2.89
C PHE A 80 0.10 24.22 -2.17
N ASN A 81 1.15 23.40 -2.09
CA ASN A 81 2.45 23.82 -1.54
C ASN A 81 3.03 25.01 -2.32
N ALA A 82 2.91 25.00 -3.66
CA ALA A 82 3.34 26.12 -4.49
C ALA A 82 2.51 27.39 -4.20
N TYR A 83 1.19 27.28 -4.03
CA TYR A 83 0.35 28.41 -3.65
C TYR A 83 0.69 28.96 -2.27
N GLU A 84 0.92 28.11 -1.27
CA GLU A 84 1.27 28.55 0.09
C GLU A 84 2.60 29.29 0.12
N ASN A 85 3.61 28.77 -0.60
CA ASN A 85 4.90 29.45 -0.75
C ASN A 85 4.77 30.79 -1.49
N ALA A 86 3.98 30.83 -2.57
CA ALA A 86 3.73 32.06 -3.32
C ALA A 86 2.95 33.10 -2.50
N LEU A 87 1.99 32.66 -1.68
CA LEU A 87 1.22 33.51 -0.77
C LEU A 87 2.10 34.09 0.32
N LEU A 88 3.02 33.30 0.88
CA LEU A 88 3.98 33.78 1.87
C LEU A 88 4.85 34.88 1.28
N ARG A 89 5.43 34.65 0.09
CA ARG A 89 6.25 35.66 -0.62
C ARG A 89 5.45 36.93 -0.92
N ALA A 90 4.26 36.80 -1.49
CA ALA A 90 3.42 37.95 -1.82
C ALA A 90 3.02 38.78 -0.60
N ARG A 91 2.84 38.15 0.57
CA ARG A 91 2.60 38.85 1.85
C ARG A 91 3.85 39.55 2.37
N LEU A 92 5.03 38.94 2.21
CA LEU A 92 6.30 39.57 2.60
C LEU A 92 6.61 40.79 1.73
N ASP A 93 6.19 40.78 0.47
CA ASP A 93 6.35 41.88 -0.48
C ASP A 93 5.22 42.93 -0.40
N ASP A 94 4.31 42.84 0.57
CA ASP A 94 3.10 43.69 0.71
C ASP A 94 2.28 43.82 -0.59
N ASN A 95 2.25 42.75 -1.39
CA ASN A 95 1.56 42.73 -2.69
C ASN A 95 0.14 42.16 -2.56
N ASP A 96 -0.76 42.96 -2.02
CA ASP A 96 -2.18 42.60 -1.79
C ASP A 96 -2.91 42.10 -3.04
N SER A 97 -2.59 42.65 -4.22
CA SER A 97 -3.19 42.24 -5.49
C SER A 97 -2.82 40.79 -5.82
N GLN A 98 -1.53 40.46 -5.68
CA GLN A 98 -1.03 39.10 -5.88
C GLN A 98 -1.57 38.13 -4.82
N VAL A 99 -1.69 38.56 -3.56
CA VAL A 99 -2.29 37.75 -2.49
C VAL A 99 -3.74 37.38 -2.84
N LYS A 100 -4.57 38.35 -3.24
CA LYS A 100 -5.97 38.09 -3.63
C LYS A 100 -6.05 37.09 -4.78
N LYS A 101 -5.27 37.31 -5.85
CA LYS A 101 -5.24 36.41 -7.00
C LYS A 101 -4.85 34.97 -6.63
N LEU A 102 -3.81 34.81 -5.81
CA LEU A 102 -3.36 33.48 -5.36
C LEU A 102 -4.39 32.79 -4.46
N GLN A 103 -5.10 33.54 -3.61
CA GLN A 103 -6.18 33.00 -2.77
C GLN A 103 -7.37 32.52 -3.61
N GLU A 104 -7.73 33.26 -4.67
CA GLU A 104 -8.81 32.86 -5.58
C GLU A 104 -8.44 31.58 -6.34
N LEU A 105 -7.21 31.49 -6.86
CA LEU A 105 -6.71 30.27 -7.52
C LEU A 105 -6.70 29.07 -6.57
N TYR A 106 -6.18 29.25 -5.35
CA TYR A 106 -6.20 28.21 -4.32
C TYR A 106 -7.62 27.71 -4.04
N ARG A 107 -8.59 28.62 -3.86
CA ARG A 107 -9.99 28.27 -3.64
C ARG A 107 -10.59 27.51 -4.83
N ALA A 108 -10.34 27.95 -6.05
CA ALA A 108 -10.85 27.31 -7.26
C ALA A 108 -10.32 25.87 -7.39
N ASP A 109 -9.02 25.65 -7.18
CA ASP A 109 -8.44 24.31 -7.24
C ASP A 109 -8.85 23.42 -6.06
N LYS A 110 -9.06 24.00 -4.87
CA LYS A 110 -9.63 23.28 -3.73
C LYS A 110 -11.05 22.77 -4.03
N LEU A 111 -11.87 23.58 -4.71
CA LEU A 111 -13.21 23.14 -5.13
C LEU A 111 -13.14 22.00 -6.16
N LYS A 112 -12.20 22.06 -7.11
CA LYS A 112 -11.98 20.96 -8.07
C LYS A 112 -11.55 19.67 -7.38
N MET A 113 -10.59 19.75 -6.45
CA MET A 113 -10.17 18.58 -5.65
C MET A 113 -11.36 17.98 -4.88
N VAL A 114 -12.18 18.81 -4.24
CA VAL A 114 -13.36 18.34 -3.49
C VAL A 114 -14.40 17.70 -4.43
N ALA A 115 -14.59 18.24 -5.63
CA ALA A 115 -15.48 17.65 -6.62
C ALA A 115 -14.97 16.28 -7.11
N GLU A 116 -13.66 16.16 -7.38
CA GLU A 116 -13.02 14.88 -7.73
C GLU A 116 -13.15 13.86 -6.59
N ILE A 117 -12.96 14.26 -5.33
CA ILE A 117 -13.14 13.40 -4.16
C ILE A 117 -14.58 12.93 -4.02
N LYS A 118 -15.57 13.81 -4.26
CA LYS A 118 -16.99 13.45 -4.20
C LYS A 118 -17.42 12.48 -5.30
N GLY A 119 -16.71 12.46 -6.42
CA GLY A 119 -16.95 11.55 -7.54
C GLY A 119 -16.23 10.19 -7.43
N ALA A 120 -15.43 9.96 -6.39
CA ALA A 120 -14.64 8.74 -6.17
C ALA A 120 -15.38 7.68 -5.31
#